data_AF-A0A7W2UPV7-F1
#
_entry.id   AF-A0A7W2UPV7-F1
#
_cell.length_a   1.000
_cell.length_b   1.000
_cell.length_c   1.000
_cell.angle_alpha   90.00
_cell.angle_beta   90.00
_cell.angle_gamma   90.00
#
_symmetry.space_group_name_H-M   'P 1'
#
loop_
_entity.id
_entity.type
_entity.pdbx_description
1 polymer ?
#
loop_
_entity_poly.entity_id
_entity_poly.type
_entity_poly.pdbx_seq_one_letter_code
_entity_poly.pdbx_strand_id
1 'polypeptide(L)' 'MTGTPTAEVYRIDWLPGTDVLHGVCHCGAERTAEDPVELWQWMLAHPSGHHPAGHHPLDPVEDDPNGHRKEPRS' A
#
# COMPACT_ATOMS: atom_id res chain seq x y z
N MET A 1 -8.30 -17.59 -5.39
CA MET A 1 -9.60 -17.06 -4.93
C MET A 1 -9.38 -15.61 -4.51
N THR A 2 -9.59 -14.64 -5.39
CA THR A 2 -9.60 -13.21 -5.06
C THR A 2 -11.05 -12.77 -5.01
N GLY A 3 -11.68 -12.96 -3.84
CA GLY A 3 -12.98 -12.36 -3.56
C GLY A 3 -12.80 -10.85 -3.48
N THR A 4 -13.70 -10.10 -4.12
CA THR A 4 -13.77 -8.65 -3.96
C THR A 4 -13.85 -8.34 -2.46
N PRO A 5 -12.92 -7.56 -1.87
CA PRO A 5 -12.98 -7.27 -0.44
C PRO A 5 -14.30 -6.56 -0.12
N THR A 6 -15.11 -7.18 0.72
CA THR A 6 -16.48 -6.72 1.04
C THR A 6 -16.54 -5.69 2.16
N ALA A 7 -15.40 -5.29 2.73
CA ALA A 7 -15.32 -4.37 3.87
C ALA A 7 -14.18 -3.37 3.70
N GLU A 8 -14.41 -2.13 4.15
CA GLU A 8 -13.36 -1.13 4.35
C GLU A 8 -12.46 -1.59 5.50
N VAL A 9 -11.19 -1.85 5.20
CA VAL A 9 -10.21 -2.29 6.19
C VAL A 9 -9.22 -1.15 6.44
N TYR A 10 -9.15 -0.72 7.69
CA TYR A 10 -8.18 0.23 8.20
C TYR A 10 -7.12 -0.54 9.00
N ARG A 11 -5.83 -0.23 8.79
CA ARG A 11 -4.73 -0.89 9.51
C ARG A 11 -3.93 0.15 10.30
N ILE A 12 -3.53 -0.21 11.52
CA ILE A 12 -2.60 0.58 12.34
C ILE A 12 -1.56 -0.38 12.90
N ASP A 13 -0.30 -0.07 12.63
CA ASP A 13 0.86 -0.78 13.16
C ASP A 13 1.72 0.17 14.00
N TRP A 14 2.30 -0.32 15.09
CA TRP A 14 3.29 0.45 15.85
C TRP A 14 4.68 0.31 15.21
N LEU A 15 5.41 1.41 15.07
CA LEU A 15 6.79 1.38 14.62
C LEU A 15 7.71 0.92 15.76
N PRO A 16 8.48 -0.16 15.60
CA PRO A 16 9.31 -0.71 16.66
C PRO A 16 10.27 0.31 17.27
N GLY A 17 10.32 0.35 18.61
CA GLY A 17 11.22 1.25 19.35
C GLY A 17 10.76 2.70 19.42
N THR A 18 9.52 3.00 19.03
CA THR A 18 8.93 4.35 19.07
C THR A 18 7.49 4.30 19.56
N ASP A 19 6.94 5.46 19.91
CA ASP A 19 5.50 5.66 20.13
C ASP A 19 4.76 6.07 18.83
N VAL A 20 5.43 5.91 17.67
CA VAL A 20 4.87 6.28 16.37
C VAL A 20 3.99 5.14 15.83
N LEU A 21 2.81 5.51 15.37
CA LEU A 21 1.85 4.66 14.68
C LEU A 21 1.97 4.88 13.18
N HIS A 22 1.84 3.81 12.41
CA HIS A 22 1.69 3.83 10.97
C HIS A 22 0.27 3.37 10.61
N GLY A 23 -0.53 4.28 10.05
CA GLY A 23 -1.91 4.01 9.63
C GLY A 23 -2.03 3.87 8.12
N VAL A 24 -2.80 2.87 7.69
CA VAL A 24 -3.18 2.65 6.29
C VAL A 24 -4.70 2.75 6.17
N CYS A 25 -5.15 3.73 5.39
CA CYS A 25 -6.56 3.92 5.08
C CYS A 25 -7.06 2.83 4.11
N HIS A 26 -8.37 2.59 4.07
CA HIS A 26 -8.98 1.64 3.14
C HIS A 26 -8.72 1.97 1.65
N CYS A 27 -8.37 3.23 1.34
CA CYS A 27 -7.98 3.66 -0.01
C CYS A 27 -6.48 3.44 -0.34
N GLY A 28 -5.69 2.93 0.60
CA GLY A 28 -4.25 2.71 0.46
C GLY A 28 -3.38 3.93 0.77
N ALA A 29 -3.96 5.05 1.20
CA ALA A 29 -3.18 6.16 1.73
C ALA A 29 -2.51 5.79 3.06
N GLU A 30 -1.32 6.32 3.29
CA GLU A 30 -0.49 6.06 4.47
C GLU A 30 -0.21 7.35 5.25
N ARG A 31 -0.18 7.27 6.58
CA ARG A 31 0.23 8.37 7.47
C ARG A 31 0.86 7.82 8.74
N THR A 32 1.85 8.53 9.28
CA THR A 32 2.39 8.28 10.62
C THR A 32 1.97 9.37 11.60
N ALA A 33 1.66 9.00 12.84
CA ALA A 33 1.39 9.93 13.94
C ALA A 33 1.71 9.26 15.28
N GLU A 34 2.07 10.02 16.30
CA GLU A 34 2.23 9.50 17.67
C GLU A 34 0.88 9.43 18.41
N ASP A 35 -0.08 10.29 18.06
CA ASP A 35 -1.41 10.29 18.66
C ASP A 35 -2.35 9.33 17.92
N PRO A 36 -2.87 8.28 18.59
CA PRO A 36 -3.87 7.37 18.01
C PRO A 36 -5.14 8.11 17.55
N VAL A 37 -5.56 9.14 18.28
CA VAL A 37 -6.77 9.89 17.96
C VAL A 37 -6.60 10.70 16.68
N GLU A 38 -5.46 11.37 16.50
CA GLU A 38 -5.11 12.06 15.25
C GLU A 38 -5.19 11.09 14.06
N LEU A 39 -4.60 9.89 14.20
CA LEU A 39 -4.55 8.91 13.13
C LEU A 39 -5.94 8.37 12.76
N TRP A 40 -6.79 8.11 13.76
CA TRP A 40 -8.18 7.72 13.52
C TRP A 40 -9.01 8.82 12.89
N GLN A 41 -8.87 10.07 13.36
CA GLN A 41 -9.54 11.22 12.76
C GLN A 41 -9.15 11.39 11.29
N TRP A 42 -7.88 11.20 10.97
CA TRP A 42 -7.39 11.26 9.59
C TRP A 42 -8.00 10.15 8.71
N MET A 43 -8.03 8.89 9.16
CA MET A 43 -8.60 7.78 8.37
C MET A 43 -10.10 7.92 8.15
N LEU A 44 -10.85 8.34 9.17
CA LEU A 44 -12.30 8.51 9.11
C LEU A 44 -12.73 9.77 8.35
N ALA A 45 -11.82 10.72 8.12
CA ALA A 45 -12.10 11.91 7.33
C ALA A 45 -12.13 11.65 5.82
N HIS A 46 -11.82 10.44 5.35
CA HIS A 46 -11.84 10.07 3.93
C HIS A 46 -13.17 10.50 3.26
N PRO A 47 -13.13 11.15 2.08
CA PRO A 47 -11.97 11.42 1.22
C PRO A 47 -11.23 12.74 1.56
N SER A 48 -11.67 13.48 2.56
CA SER A 48 -11.03 14.75 2.95
C SER A 48 -9.70 14.48 3.67
N GLY A 49 -8.62 15.08 3.18
CA GLY A 49 -7.33 15.07 3.88
C GLY A 49 -6.33 13.99 3.44
N HIS A 50 -6.70 13.11 2.50
CA HIS A 50 -5.75 12.24 1.81
C HIS A 50 -6.36 11.65 0.53
N HIS A 51 -5.53 11.49 -0.50
CA HIS A 51 -5.90 10.80 -1.73
C HIS A 51 -5.28 9.40 -1.75
N PRO A 52 -5.84 8.44 -2.50
CA PRO A 52 -5.20 7.14 -2.69
C PRO A 52 -3.76 7.36 -3.14
N ALA A 53 -2.79 6.82 -2.40
CA ALA A 53 -1.43 6.75 -2.90
C ALA A 53 -1.52 5.95 -4.20
N GLY A 54 -1.19 6.58 -5.33
CA GLY A 54 -1.15 5.90 -6.60
C GLY A 54 -0.31 4.65 -6.41
N HIS A 55 -0.91 3.48 -6.63
CA HIS A 55 -0.21 2.20 -6.70
C HIS A 55 1.11 2.46 -7.41
N HIS A 56 2.24 2.45 -6.71
CA HIS A 56 3.52 2.24 -7.36
C HIS A 56 3.50 0.74 -7.67
N PRO A 57 3.23 0.33 -8.93
CA PRO A 57 3.43 -1.05 -9.28
C PRO A 57 4.94 -1.21 -9.21
N LEU A 58 5.43 -1.92 -8.20
CA LEU A 58 6.70 -2.59 -8.37
C LEU A 58 6.56 -3.37 -9.68
N ASP A 59 7.46 -3.07 -10.61
CA ASP A 59 7.48 -3.55 -11.98
C ASP A 59 7.06 -5.03 -12.06
N PRO A 60 6.27 -5.44 -13.06
CA PRO A 60 6.14 -6.87 -13.30
C PRO A 60 7.55 -7.35 -13.64
N VAL A 61 8.16 -8.14 -12.75
CA VAL A 61 9.17 -9.10 -13.17
C VAL A 61 8.47 -9.94 -14.23
N GLU A 62 8.78 -9.64 -15.49
CA GLU A 62 8.46 -10.51 -16.60
C GLU A 62 9.23 -11.81 -16.35
N ASP A 63 8.57 -12.75 -15.68
CA ASP A 63 8.99 -14.14 -15.69
C ASP A 63 8.74 -14.61 -17.12
N ASP A 64 9.75 -14.44 -17.98
CA ASP A 64 9.76 -14.97 -19.34
C ASP A 64 9.85 -16.51 -19.23
N PRO A 65 8.77 -17.26 -19.47
CA PRO A 65 8.82 -18.71 -19.39
C PRO A 65 9.45 -19.32 -20.64
N ASN A 66 9.90 -18.50 -21.59
CA ASN A 66 10.32 -18.93 -22.91
C ASN A 66 11.69 -18.35 -23.29
N GLY A 67 12.69 -18.75 -22.51
CA GLY A 67 14.09 -18.63 -22.88
C GLY A 67 14.32 -19.07 -24.33
N HIS A 68 14.55 -18.08 -25.20
CA HIS A 68 15.14 -18.33 -26.50
C HIS A 68 16.24 -17.30 -26.78
N ARG A 69 17.46 -17.67 -26.38
CA ARG A 69 18.70 -17.06 -26.87
C ARG A 69 18.77 -17.29 -28.39
N LYS A 70 18.48 -16.28 -29.19
CA LYS A 70 18.84 -16.30 -30.61
C LYS A 70 20.26 -15.76 -30.76
N GLU A 71 21.16 -16.62 -31.19
CA GLU A 71 22.56 -16.32 -31.50
C GLU A 71 22.69 -15.22 -32.58
N PRO A 72 23.81 -14.46 -32.60
CA PRO A 72 24.00 -13.39 -33.57
C PRO A 72 24.29 -13.97 -34.95
N ARG A 73 23.74 -13.35 -36.01
CA ARG A 73 24.19 -13.56 -37.38
C ARG A 73 24.90 -12.31 -37.88
N SER A 74 26.05 -12.54 -38.52
CA SER A 74 27.09 -11.62 -39.00
C SER A 74 26.62 -10.37 -39.72
#